data_AF-A0A414S997-F1
#
_entry.id   AF-A0A414S997-F1
#
_cell.length_a   1.000
_cell.length_b   1.000
_cell.length_c   1.000
_cell.angle_alpha   90.00
_cell.angle_beta   90.00
_cell.angle_gamma   90.00
#
_symmetry.space_group_name_H-M   'P 1'
#
loop_
_entity.id
_entity.type
_entity.pdbx_description
1 polymer ?
#
loop_
_entity_poly.entity_id
_entity_poly.type
_entity_poly.pdbx_seq_one_letter_code
_entity_poly.pdbx_strand_id
1 'polypeptide(L)'
;MKKLWKKIRDWWFMNCQKKKDCGVEEKHLRESEIRSSLYGNFMTGLLAFTGCMLIIITSNHLANHQRNKDIEEITGIIATYLATATEDEYDEIAQTIRHDLVYSKYGQEIENFMKYIPNTAENCCMEQKGYLERINLVFLNTGEMYGLDIFDQSYTIEEVGKSGEMQLNFGYDEISDARFVIKKDLHHNWGEAELSQGNGIVSSHRMKELFCDECIEKILHTVENEPVDEAVIYDVEEKIFYPIKEENLQIGSYEIQMDYTDGNYRFEIIYTGE
;
A
#
# COMPACT_ATOMS: atom_id res chain seq x y z
N MET A 1 -13.78 -48.90 -0.06
CA MET A 1 -14.81 -48.84 1.02
C MET A 1 -15.10 -50.18 1.70
N LYS A 2 -15.42 -51.29 0.99
CA LYS A 2 -15.79 -52.59 1.63
C LYS A 2 -14.75 -53.16 2.62
N LYS A 3 -13.45 -53.03 2.37
CA LYS A 3 -12.37 -53.51 3.26
C LYS A 3 -12.25 -52.70 4.57
N LEU A 4 -12.42 -51.38 4.49
CA LEU A 4 -12.38 -50.47 5.64
C LEU A 4 -13.58 -50.69 6.56
N TRP A 5 -14.76 -50.87 5.96
CA TRP A 5 -15.99 -51.19 6.66
C TRP A 5 -15.91 -52.53 7.40
N LYS A 6 -15.29 -53.54 6.76
CA LYS A 6 -15.05 -54.84 7.38
C LYS A 6 -14.09 -54.71 8.57
N LYS A 7 -13.01 -53.94 8.44
CA LYS A 7 -12.06 -53.68 9.54
C LYS A 7 -12.70 -52.97 10.73
N ILE A 8 -13.53 -51.96 10.51
CA ILE A 8 -14.20 -51.22 11.58
C ILE A 8 -15.19 -52.12 12.31
N ARG A 9 -16.00 -52.89 11.57
CA ARG A 9 -16.94 -53.86 12.13
C ARG A 9 -16.21 -54.92 12.96
N ASP A 10 -15.14 -55.49 12.42
CA ASP A 10 -14.39 -56.55 13.08
C ASP A 10 -13.63 -56.03 14.33
N TRP A 11 -13.12 -54.79 14.29
CA TRP A 11 -12.53 -54.10 15.45
C TRP A 11 -13.57 -53.86 16.57
N TRP A 12 -14.80 -53.48 16.20
CA TRP A 12 -15.89 -53.26 17.15
C TRP A 12 -16.33 -54.55 17.84
N PHE A 13 -16.46 -55.65 17.08
CA PHE A 13 -16.77 -56.97 17.64
C PHE A 13 -15.67 -57.47 18.60
N MET A 14 -14.39 -57.25 18.25
CA MET A 14 -13.28 -57.69 19.11
C MET A 14 -13.18 -56.89 20.42
N ASN A 15 -13.40 -55.57 20.39
CA ASN A 15 -13.32 -54.77 21.61
C ASN A 15 -14.54 -54.95 22.55
N CYS A 16 -15.71 -55.30 22.03
CA CYS A 16 -16.87 -55.60 22.86
C CYS A 16 -16.85 -57.01 23.49
N GLN A 17 -16.10 -57.95 22.93
CA GLN A 17 -16.01 -59.32 23.45
C GLN A 17 -15.10 -59.43 24.69
N LYS A 18 -14.15 -58.49 24.87
CA LYS A 18 -13.22 -58.46 26.02
C LYS A 18 -13.85 -58.16 27.39
N LYS A 19 -15.16 -57.85 27.46
CA LYS A 19 -15.88 -57.64 28.73
C LYS A 19 -16.64 -58.88 29.24
N LYS A 20 -16.45 -60.06 28.65
CA LYS A 20 -17.21 -61.28 28.96
C LYS A 20 -16.64 -62.19 30.06
N ASP A 21 -15.52 -61.86 30.69
CA ASP A 21 -14.88 -62.75 31.69
C ASP A 21 -15.20 -62.42 33.16
N CYS A 22 -16.32 -61.73 33.45
CA CYS A 22 -16.87 -61.70 34.81
C CYS A 22 -18.27 -62.27 34.78
N GLY A 23 -18.42 -63.48 35.33
CA GLY A 23 -19.67 -64.21 35.37
C GLY A 23 -20.77 -63.47 36.12
N VAL A 24 -22.00 -63.69 35.67
CA VAL A 24 -23.25 -63.90 36.42
C VAL A 24 -24.34 -64.06 35.35
N GLU A 25 -25.03 -65.20 35.39
CA GLU A 25 -26.30 -65.43 34.69
C GLU A 25 -27.36 -64.47 35.24
N GLU A 26 -27.95 -63.63 34.38
CA GLU A 26 -29.40 -63.34 34.34
C GLU A 26 -29.74 -62.22 33.32
N LYS A 27 -30.83 -62.42 32.55
CA LYS A 27 -31.48 -61.48 31.61
C LYS A 27 -30.73 -61.14 30.31
N HIS A 28 -30.47 -62.16 29.50
CA HIS A 28 -29.78 -62.06 28.20
C HIS A 28 -30.55 -61.39 27.03
N LEU A 29 -31.80 -60.95 27.19
CA LEU A 29 -32.57 -60.38 26.07
C LEU A 29 -32.57 -58.84 26.02
N ARG A 30 -32.44 -58.14 27.15
CA ARG A 30 -32.60 -56.67 27.20
C ARG A 30 -31.33 -55.90 26.84
N GLU A 31 -30.17 -56.51 27.06
CA GLU A 31 -28.86 -55.88 26.88
C GLU A 31 -28.36 -55.93 25.43
N SER A 32 -28.79 -56.93 24.64
CA SER A 32 -28.56 -56.98 23.19
C SER A 32 -29.40 -55.96 22.43
N GLU A 33 -30.65 -55.75 22.85
CA GLU A 33 -31.56 -54.77 22.25
C GLU A 33 -31.07 -53.33 22.45
N ILE A 34 -30.64 -52.97 23.67
CA ILE A 34 -30.03 -51.67 23.98
C ILE A 34 -28.75 -51.45 23.15
N ARG A 35 -27.89 -52.48 23.02
CA ARG A 35 -26.67 -52.41 22.20
C ARG A 35 -26.96 -52.26 20.71
N SER A 36 -27.99 -52.95 20.19
CA SER A 36 -28.41 -52.81 18.79
C SER A 36 -28.97 -51.41 18.49
N SER A 37 -29.70 -50.82 19.45
CA SER A 37 -30.27 -49.48 19.34
C SER A 37 -29.19 -48.39 19.36
N LEU A 38 -28.20 -48.50 20.26
CA LEU A 38 -27.06 -47.58 20.32
C LEU A 38 -26.19 -47.66 19.06
N TYR A 39 -25.96 -48.87 18.54
CA TYR A 39 -25.26 -49.06 17.26
C TYR A 39 -26.05 -48.47 16.09
N GLY A 40 -27.37 -48.69 16.06
CA GLY A 40 -28.26 -48.10 15.05
C GLY A 40 -28.17 -46.57 15.04
N ASN A 41 -28.31 -45.93 16.21
CA ASN A 41 -28.24 -44.47 16.33
C ASN A 41 -26.86 -43.91 15.96
N PHE A 42 -25.78 -44.58 16.37
CA PHE A 42 -24.42 -44.18 15.97
C PHE A 42 -24.21 -44.30 14.45
N MET A 43 -24.69 -45.37 13.84
CA MET A 43 -24.58 -45.57 12.39
C MET A 43 -25.40 -44.54 11.60
N THR A 44 -26.60 -44.21 12.07
CA THR A 44 -27.42 -43.15 11.47
C THR A 44 -26.74 -41.78 11.60
N GLY A 45 -26.14 -41.48 12.75
CA GLY A 45 -25.38 -40.25 12.96
C GLY A 45 -24.13 -40.15 12.07
N LEU A 46 -23.39 -41.25 11.91
CA LEU A 46 -22.23 -41.30 11.03
C LEU A 46 -22.63 -41.06 9.57
N LEU A 47 -23.73 -41.66 9.12
CA LEU A 47 -24.26 -41.47 7.77
C LEU A 47 -24.68 -40.02 7.54
N ALA A 48 -25.39 -39.40 8.48
CA ALA A 48 -25.79 -38.00 8.40
C ALA A 48 -24.56 -37.07 8.31
N PHE A 49 -23.54 -37.30 9.14
CA PHE A 49 -22.30 -36.52 9.11
C PHE A 49 -21.58 -36.64 7.75
N THR A 50 -21.44 -37.86 7.22
CA THR A 50 -20.82 -38.05 5.89
C THR A 50 -21.62 -37.39 4.77
N GLY A 51 -22.95 -37.40 4.86
CA GLY A 51 -23.83 -36.71 3.91
C GLY A 51 -23.62 -35.19 3.94
N CYS A 52 -23.60 -34.58 5.13
CA CYS A 52 -23.37 -33.15 5.28
C CYS A 52 -22.00 -32.72 4.74
N MET A 53 -20.93 -33.49 5.00
CA MET A 53 -19.60 -33.18 4.49
C MET A 53 -19.53 -33.26 2.96
N LEU A 54 -20.18 -34.24 2.34
CA LEU A 54 -20.24 -34.35 0.89
C LEU A 54 -20.99 -33.16 0.26
N ILE A 55 -22.07 -32.69 0.88
CA ILE A 55 -22.83 -31.51 0.42
C ILE A 55 -21.98 -30.25 0.51
N ILE A 56 -21.24 -30.06 1.61
CA ILE A 56 -20.33 -28.91 1.78
C ILE A 56 -19.22 -28.96 0.73
N ILE A 57 -18.60 -30.12 0.50
CA ILE A 57 -17.52 -30.28 -0.48
C ILE A 57 -18.02 -30.01 -1.91
N THR A 58 -19.17 -30.56 -2.31
CA THR A 58 -19.73 -30.34 -3.65
C THR A 58 -20.18 -28.90 -3.84
N SER A 59 -20.80 -28.28 -2.83
CA SER A 59 -21.18 -26.87 -2.86
C SER A 59 -19.96 -25.96 -2.99
N ASN A 60 -18.91 -26.21 -2.22
CA ASN A 60 -17.68 -25.40 -2.26
C ASN A 60 -16.92 -25.60 -3.58
N HIS A 61 -16.91 -26.82 -4.13
CA HIS A 61 -16.33 -27.09 -5.45
C HIS A 61 -17.12 -26.42 -6.58
N LEU A 62 -18.46 -26.40 -6.50
CA LEU A 62 -19.31 -25.74 -7.49
C LEU A 62 -19.14 -24.21 -7.41
N ALA A 63 -19.14 -23.64 -6.21
CA ALA A 63 -18.89 -22.23 -5.98
C ALA A 63 -17.48 -21.82 -6.46
N ASN A 64 -16.46 -22.65 -6.20
CA ASN A 64 -15.11 -22.39 -6.69
C ASN A 64 -15.00 -22.52 -8.21
N HIS A 65 -15.73 -23.46 -8.83
CA HIS A 65 -15.78 -23.60 -10.28
C HIS A 65 -16.52 -22.43 -10.94
N GLN A 66 -17.57 -21.89 -10.30
CA GLN A 66 -18.24 -20.66 -10.73
C GLN A 66 -17.30 -19.45 -10.64
N ARG A 67 -16.65 -19.23 -9.49
CA ARG A 67 -15.65 -18.15 -9.35
C ARG A 67 -14.52 -18.25 -10.36
N ASN A 68 -14.01 -19.45 -10.62
CA ASN A 68 -12.95 -19.64 -11.61
C ASN A 68 -13.44 -19.34 -13.02
N LYS A 69 -14.69 -19.68 -13.37
CA LYS A 69 -15.29 -19.30 -14.65
C LYS A 69 -15.50 -17.81 -14.78
N ASP A 70 -15.97 -17.14 -13.72
CA ASP A 70 -16.16 -15.68 -13.72
C ASP A 70 -14.82 -14.95 -13.88
N ILE A 71 -13.76 -15.45 -13.22
CA ILE A 71 -12.39 -14.91 -13.37
C ILE A 71 -11.84 -15.20 -14.78
N GLU A 72 -12.06 -16.39 -15.32
CA GLU A 72 -11.62 -16.78 -16.67
C GLU A 72 -12.37 -15.99 -17.75
N GLU A 73 -13.65 -15.68 -17.54
CA GLU A 73 -14.45 -14.83 -18.42
C GLU A 73 -13.98 -13.37 -18.36
N ILE A 74 -13.74 -12.82 -17.17
CA ILE A 74 -13.21 -11.45 -17.02
C ILE A 74 -11.80 -11.35 -17.62
N THR A 75 -10.92 -12.30 -17.32
CA THR A 75 -9.55 -12.31 -17.90
C THR A 75 -9.56 -12.59 -19.39
N GLY A 76 -10.49 -13.41 -19.89
CA GLY A 76 -10.69 -13.65 -21.32
C GLY A 76 -11.21 -12.41 -22.04
N ILE A 77 -12.13 -11.66 -21.44
CA ILE A 77 -12.60 -10.36 -21.93
C ILE A 77 -11.42 -9.38 -21.96
N ILE A 78 -10.70 -9.21 -20.85
CA ILE A 78 -9.52 -8.34 -20.77
C ILE A 78 -8.48 -8.74 -21.83
N ALA A 79 -8.10 -10.01 -21.92
CA ALA A 79 -7.13 -10.51 -22.90
C ALA A 79 -7.60 -10.36 -24.35
N THR A 80 -8.90 -10.53 -24.62
CA THR A 80 -9.46 -10.35 -25.96
C THR A 80 -9.47 -8.88 -26.35
N TYR A 81 -9.91 -7.99 -25.46
CA TYR A 81 -9.82 -6.54 -25.67
C TYR A 81 -8.38 -6.07 -25.84
N LEU A 82 -7.45 -6.57 -25.01
CA LEU A 82 -6.00 -6.39 -25.13
C LEU A 82 -5.40 -7.05 -26.38
N ALA A 83 -6.07 -7.99 -27.04
CA ALA A 83 -5.58 -8.56 -28.29
C ALA A 83 -6.15 -7.83 -29.51
N THR A 84 -7.28 -7.13 -29.35
CA THR A 84 -8.01 -6.48 -30.43
C THR A 84 -7.90 -4.96 -30.44
N ALA A 85 -7.45 -4.34 -29.35
CA ALA A 85 -7.19 -2.90 -29.27
C ALA A 85 -5.99 -2.51 -30.13
N THR A 86 -6.11 -1.41 -30.87
CA THR A 86 -4.97 -0.79 -31.57
C THR A 86 -4.06 -0.08 -30.57
N GLU A 87 -2.78 0.16 -30.91
CA GLU A 87 -1.78 0.76 -29.99
C GLU A 87 -2.30 2.03 -29.27
N ASP A 88 -3.04 2.89 -29.98
CA ASP A 88 -3.63 4.12 -29.41
C ASP A 88 -4.74 3.84 -28.35
N GLU A 89 -5.56 2.79 -28.53
CA GLU A 89 -6.64 2.40 -27.58
C GLU A 89 -6.08 1.67 -26.34
N TYR A 90 -4.92 1.03 -26.49
CA TYR A 90 -4.17 0.43 -25.39
C TYR A 90 -3.67 1.49 -24.41
N ASP A 91 -3.11 2.58 -24.94
CA ASP A 91 -2.53 3.63 -24.13
C ASP A 91 -3.59 4.39 -23.35
N GLU A 92 -4.77 4.65 -23.93
CA GLU A 92 -5.89 5.32 -23.26
C GLU A 92 -6.49 4.50 -22.10
N ILE A 93 -6.68 3.19 -22.30
CA ILE A 93 -7.24 2.30 -21.26
C ILE A 93 -6.20 2.02 -20.18
N ALA A 94 -4.94 1.77 -20.56
CA ALA A 94 -3.86 1.66 -19.60
C ALA A 94 -3.66 2.99 -18.85
N GLN A 95 -3.81 4.14 -19.51
CA GLN A 95 -3.81 5.45 -18.87
C GLN A 95 -4.99 5.62 -17.90
N THR A 96 -6.18 5.15 -18.25
CA THR A 96 -7.37 5.19 -17.37
C THR A 96 -7.19 4.28 -16.15
N ILE A 97 -6.72 3.04 -16.33
CA ILE A 97 -6.42 2.11 -15.23
C ILE A 97 -5.27 2.65 -14.35
N ARG A 98 -4.24 3.27 -14.95
CA ARG A 98 -3.16 3.97 -14.23
C ARG A 98 -3.66 5.21 -13.48
N HIS A 99 -4.67 5.89 -14.03
CA HIS A 99 -5.32 7.08 -13.43
C HIS A 99 -6.36 6.71 -12.35
N ASP A 100 -6.82 5.46 -12.31
CA ASP A 100 -7.71 4.95 -11.25
C ASP A 100 -6.93 4.33 -10.07
N LEU A 101 -5.64 4.02 -10.24
CA LEU A 101 -4.71 3.52 -9.19
C LEU A 101 -4.16 4.62 -8.26
N VAL A 102 -4.94 5.68 -8.11
CA VAL A 102 -4.61 6.91 -7.39
C VAL A 102 -4.68 6.69 -5.88
N TYR A 103 -3.54 6.81 -5.21
CA TYR A 103 -3.35 6.51 -3.79
C TYR A 103 -4.27 7.31 -2.86
N SER A 104 -4.34 8.63 -3.05
CA SER A 104 -5.03 9.54 -2.14
C SER A 104 -6.56 9.33 -2.08
N LYS A 105 -7.14 8.59 -3.03
CA LYS A 105 -8.58 8.27 -3.04
C LYS A 105 -8.95 6.91 -2.44
N TYR A 106 -8.01 5.97 -2.27
CA TYR A 106 -8.34 4.58 -1.90
C TYR A 106 -7.38 3.93 -0.88
N GLY A 107 -6.53 4.72 -0.23
CA GLY A 107 -5.40 4.30 0.62
C GLY A 107 -5.72 3.54 1.92
N GLN A 108 -6.24 2.32 1.82
CA GLN A 108 -5.99 1.31 2.84
C GLN A 108 -5.32 0.11 2.15
N GLU A 109 -4.10 -0.23 2.58
CA GLU A 109 -3.24 -1.33 2.09
C GLU A 109 -2.33 -1.05 0.87
N ILE A 110 -1.89 0.20 0.64
CA ILE A 110 -1.08 0.52 -0.56
C ILE A 110 0.27 -0.20 -0.61
N GLU A 111 0.94 -0.39 0.54
CA GLU A 111 2.20 -1.15 0.62
C GLU A 111 2.06 -2.56 0.04
N ASN A 112 0.88 -3.18 0.16
CA ASN A 112 0.63 -4.50 -0.39
C ASN A 112 0.49 -4.46 -1.91
N PHE A 113 -0.10 -3.41 -2.48
CA PHE A 113 -0.21 -3.23 -3.93
C PHE A 113 1.14 -2.87 -4.57
N MET A 114 1.94 -2.03 -3.91
CA MET A 114 3.24 -1.59 -4.43
C MET A 114 4.28 -2.70 -4.56
N LYS A 115 4.10 -3.83 -3.87
CA LYS A 115 4.93 -5.04 -4.04
C LYS A 115 4.77 -5.69 -5.42
N TYR A 116 3.64 -5.47 -6.09
CA TYR A 116 3.36 -6.06 -7.40
C TYR A 116 3.77 -5.16 -8.57
N ILE A 117 4.10 -3.89 -8.31
CA ILE A 117 4.63 -2.96 -9.31
C ILE A 117 6.16 -3.06 -9.26
N PRO A 118 6.82 -3.55 -10.34
CA PRO A 118 8.27 -3.60 -10.38
C PRO A 118 8.84 -2.18 -10.32
N ASN A 119 9.91 -1.99 -9.55
CA ASN A 119 10.66 -0.75 -9.55
C ASN A 119 11.54 -0.69 -10.81
N THR A 120 11.38 0.35 -11.60
CA THR A 120 12.10 0.57 -12.85
C THR A 120 13.01 1.80 -12.79
N ALA A 121 13.20 2.40 -11.62
CA ALA A 121 14.10 3.53 -11.42
C ALA A 121 15.56 3.08 -11.68
N GLU A 122 16.18 3.63 -12.74
CA GLU A 122 17.59 3.36 -13.05
C GLU A 122 18.53 3.99 -12.01
N ASN A 123 18.21 5.21 -11.57
CA ASN A 123 18.89 5.92 -10.49
C ASN A 123 17.82 6.61 -9.63
N CYS A 124 17.90 6.44 -8.30
CA CYS A 124 16.96 7.10 -7.39
C CYS A 124 17.18 8.62 -7.42
N CYS A 125 16.09 9.37 -7.59
CA CYS A 125 16.09 10.83 -7.51
C CYS A 125 16.59 11.38 -6.17
N MET A 126 16.72 10.56 -5.12
CA MET A 126 17.24 10.96 -3.79
C MET A 126 18.72 10.62 -3.59
N GLU A 127 19.30 9.80 -4.46
CA GLU A 127 20.66 9.29 -4.31
C GLU A 127 21.66 9.98 -5.24
N GLN A 128 21.21 10.95 -6.05
CA GLN A 128 22.11 11.66 -6.93
C GLN A 128 23.09 12.53 -6.12
N LYS A 129 24.29 12.71 -6.65
CA LYS A 129 25.33 13.53 -6.01
C LYS A 129 25.30 14.93 -6.59
N GLY A 130 25.40 15.94 -5.74
CA GLY A 130 25.60 17.34 -6.16
C GLY A 130 24.39 18.26 -6.00
N TYR A 131 23.46 17.96 -5.10
CA TYR A 131 22.46 18.95 -4.69
C TYR A 131 23.16 20.15 -4.04
N LEU A 132 22.81 21.35 -4.48
CA LEU A 132 23.37 22.59 -3.96
C LEU A 132 22.62 23.03 -2.70
N GLU A 133 21.38 22.59 -2.54
CA GLU A 133 20.50 22.89 -1.42
C GLU A 133 20.38 21.67 -0.51
N ARG A 134 20.51 21.90 0.79
CA ARG A 134 20.23 20.96 1.88
C ARG A 134 18.73 20.67 1.98
N ILE A 135 17.89 21.70 1.99
CA ILE A 135 16.44 21.54 2.20
C ILE A 135 15.73 21.67 0.86
N ASN A 136 14.98 20.64 0.48
CA ASN A 136 14.26 20.61 -0.79
C ASN A 136 12.78 20.26 -0.61
N LEU A 137 11.90 20.96 -1.32
CA LEU A 137 10.53 20.52 -1.57
C LEU A 137 10.55 19.53 -2.73
N VAL A 138 10.02 18.33 -2.51
CA VAL A 138 10.04 17.23 -3.48
C VAL A 138 8.63 16.87 -3.89
N PHE A 139 8.37 16.85 -5.20
CA PHE A 139 7.11 16.36 -5.75
C PHE A 139 7.18 14.87 -6.08
N LEU A 140 6.25 14.08 -5.55
CA LEU A 140 6.34 12.61 -5.63
C LEU A 140 6.01 12.04 -7.01
N ASN A 141 5.27 12.77 -7.83
CA ASN A 141 4.91 12.33 -9.18
C ASN A 141 5.97 12.63 -10.24
N THR A 142 6.80 13.65 -10.01
CA THR A 142 7.80 14.12 -10.97
C THR A 142 9.22 13.81 -10.52
N GLY A 143 9.46 13.68 -9.21
CA GLY A 143 10.79 13.51 -8.64
C GLY A 143 11.60 14.80 -8.64
N GLU A 144 10.99 15.91 -9.07
CA GLU A 144 11.62 17.23 -9.08
C GLU A 144 11.82 17.73 -7.66
N MET A 145 12.97 18.36 -7.45
CA MET A 145 13.41 18.92 -6.18
C MET A 145 13.58 20.42 -6.32
N TYR A 146 13.01 21.16 -5.38
CA TYR A 146 13.09 22.61 -5.36
C TYR A 146 13.69 23.07 -4.05
N GLY A 147 14.89 23.65 -4.12
CA GLY A 147 15.62 24.12 -2.95
C GLY A 147 14.85 25.19 -2.19
N LEU A 148 14.63 24.97 -0.89
CA LEU A 148 14.02 25.91 0.04
C LEU A 148 15.07 26.79 0.74
N ASP A 149 16.33 26.36 0.81
CA ASP A 149 17.39 27.13 1.44
C ASP A 149 17.54 28.52 0.83
N ILE A 150 17.71 29.53 1.68
CA ILE A 150 17.97 30.90 1.23
C ILE A 150 19.37 31.02 0.61
N PHE A 151 20.33 30.27 1.14
CA PHE A 151 21.71 30.25 0.68
C PHE A 151 22.03 28.83 0.19
N ASP A 152 22.17 28.67 -1.12
CA ASP A 152 22.69 27.42 -1.67
C ASP A 152 24.21 27.31 -1.48
N GLN A 153 24.78 26.12 -1.68
CA GLN A 153 26.21 25.84 -1.55
C GLN A 153 27.10 26.57 -2.57
N SER A 154 26.53 27.25 -3.57
CA SER A 154 27.27 27.96 -4.61
C SER A 154 27.68 29.38 -4.20
N TYR A 155 27.04 29.95 -3.17
CA TYR A 155 27.35 31.29 -2.69
C TYR A 155 27.93 31.30 -1.28
N THR A 156 28.88 32.19 -1.04
CA THR A 156 29.23 32.58 0.34
C THR A 156 28.29 33.70 0.81
N ILE A 157 27.85 33.67 2.07
CA ILE A 157 26.95 34.70 2.66
C ILE A 157 27.48 36.14 2.42
N GLU A 158 28.81 36.30 2.34
CA GLU A 158 29.50 37.57 2.07
C GLU A 158 29.35 38.09 0.63
N GLU A 159 29.12 37.22 -0.36
CA GLU A 159 28.92 37.58 -1.77
C GLU A 159 27.47 38.00 -2.03
N VAL A 160 26.54 37.32 -1.36
CA VAL A 160 25.10 37.52 -1.49
C VAL A 160 24.63 38.86 -0.93
N GLY A 161 25.18 39.31 0.20
CA GLY A 161 24.82 40.60 0.81
C GLY A 161 25.09 41.84 -0.07
N LYS A 162 25.73 41.68 -1.24
CA LYS A 162 26.03 42.76 -2.19
C LYS A 162 25.12 42.78 -3.42
N SER A 163 24.46 41.68 -3.78
CA SER A 163 23.44 41.66 -4.83
C SER A 163 22.06 41.58 -4.17
N GLY A 164 21.22 42.60 -4.37
CA GLY A 164 19.81 42.57 -3.96
C GLY A 164 18.99 41.63 -4.86
N GLU A 165 19.47 40.40 -5.04
CA GLU A 165 18.93 39.42 -5.95
C GLU A 165 17.71 38.75 -5.32
N MET A 166 16.57 38.87 -6.00
CA MET A 166 15.36 38.14 -5.66
C MET A 166 15.29 36.93 -6.58
N GLN A 167 15.26 35.73 -5.98
CA GLN A 167 15.06 34.49 -6.74
C GLN A 167 13.58 34.13 -6.74
N LEU A 168 13.10 33.66 -7.89
CA LEU A 168 11.73 33.20 -8.07
C LEU A 168 11.76 31.87 -8.84
N ASN A 169 11.31 30.81 -8.17
CA ASN A 169 11.13 29.49 -8.77
C ASN A 169 9.66 29.12 -8.75
N PHE A 170 9.22 28.40 -9.76
CA PHE A 170 7.84 27.93 -9.87
C PHE A 170 7.85 26.54 -10.48
N GLY A 171 6.79 25.80 -10.23
CA GLY A 171 6.58 24.55 -10.92
C GLY A 171 5.21 23.98 -10.68
N TYR A 172 4.97 22.88 -11.38
CA TYR A 172 3.67 22.33 -11.58
C TYR A 172 3.76 20.82 -11.73
N ASP A 173 2.87 20.11 -11.06
CA ASP A 173 2.68 18.68 -11.23
C ASP A 173 1.30 18.43 -11.84
N GLU A 174 1.30 17.93 -13.07
CA GLU A 174 0.09 17.64 -13.85
C GLU A 174 -0.80 16.58 -13.20
N ILE A 175 -0.22 15.64 -12.46
CA ILE A 175 -0.96 14.51 -11.89
C ILE A 175 -1.72 14.96 -10.65
N SER A 176 -1.03 15.63 -9.72
CA SER A 176 -1.65 16.17 -8.51
C SER A 176 -2.40 17.50 -8.74
N ASP A 177 -2.24 18.10 -9.93
CA ASP A 177 -2.61 19.50 -10.25
C ASP A 177 -2.06 20.51 -9.22
N ALA A 178 -0.99 20.14 -8.52
CA ALA A 178 -0.37 20.98 -7.51
C ALA A 178 0.59 21.97 -8.15
N ARG A 179 0.59 23.18 -7.61
CA ARG A 179 1.44 24.30 -8.06
C ARG A 179 2.24 24.78 -6.89
N PHE A 180 3.48 25.17 -7.14
CA PHE A 180 4.26 25.85 -6.13
C PHE A 180 4.97 27.08 -6.68
N VAL A 181 5.20 28.02 -5.79
CA VAL A 181 6.01 29.21 -6.03
C VAL A 181 6.95 29.37 -4.85
N ILE A 182 8.25 29.53 -5.12
CA ILE A 182 9.27 29.84 -4.13
C ILE A 182 9.86 31.20 -4.47
N LYS A 183 9.87 32.09 -3.49
CA LYS A 183 10.46 33.41 -3.55
C LYS A 183 11.53 33.51 -2.46
N LYS A 184 12.72 33.95 -2.84
CA LYS A 184 13.81 34.20 -1.90
C LYS A 184 14.29 35.63 -2.03
N ASP A 185 14.34 36.32 -0.90
CA ASP A 185 15.02 37.60 -0.74
C ASP A 185 16.31 37.37 0.03
N LEU A 186 17.39 37.28 -0.73
CA LEU A 186 18.69 36.99 -0.19
C LEU A 186 19.27 38.16 0.64
N HIS A 187 18.74 39.38 0.50
CA HIS A 187 19.20 40.55 1.26
C HIS A 187 18.61 40.58 2.68
N HIS A 188 17.36 40.14 2.81
CA HIS A 188 16.64 40.10 4.09
C HIS A 188 16.74 38.73 4.78
N ASN A 189 17.54 37.80 4.24
CA ASN A 189 17.67 36.43 4.73
C ASN A 189 16.31 35.75 4.91
N TRP A 190 15.43 35.96 3.92
CA TRP A 190 14.04 35.56 4.01
C TRP A 190 13.64 34.79 2.76
N GLY A 191 12.91 33.69 2.96
CA GLY A 191 12.29 32.92 1.89
C GLY A 191 10.82 32.69 2.19
N GLU A 192 10.01 32.65 1.14
CA GLU A 192 8.62 32.26 1.19
C GLU A 192 8.36 31.24 0.08
N ALA A 193 7.68 30.15 0.42
CA ALA A 193 7.11 29.26 -0.57
C ALA A 193 5.60 29.16 -0.37
N GLU A 194 4.88 28.93 -1.46
CA GLU A 194 3.45 28.68 -1.46
C GLU A 194 3.19 27.42 -2.29
N LEU A 195 2.46 26.47 -1.71
CA LEU A 195 1.98 25.25 -2.35
C LEU A 195 0.46 25.31 -2.43
N SER A 196 -0.05 25.42 -3.65
CA SER A 196 -1.47 25.27 -3.95
C SER A 196 -1.77 23.82 -4.29
N GLN A 197 -2.57 23.17 -3.45
CA GLN A 197 -3.01 21.81 -3.69
C GLN A 197 -4.08 21.76 -4.79
N GLY A 198 -3.95 20.80 -5.69
CA GLY A 198 -4.95 20.51 -6.71
C GLY A 198 -5.89 19.39 -6.26
N ASN A 199 -5.73 18.23 -6.88
CA ASN A 199 -6.50 17.02 -6.57
C ASN A 199 -5.77 16.08 -5.58
N GLY A 200 -4.53 16.39 -5.22
CA GLY A 200 -3.72 15.64 -4.25
C GLY A 200 -3.36 14.22 -4.69
N ILE A 201 -3.38 13.95 -6.00
CA ILE A 201 -3.18 12.59 -6.53
C ILE A 201 -1.71 12.23 -6.59
N VAL A 202 -1.36 11.04 -6.08
CA VAL A 202 -0.02 10.44 -6.20
C VAL A 202 -0.06 9.13 -6.99
N SER A 203 0.79 9.02 -8.00
CA SER A 203 0.93 7.86 -8.86
C SER A 203 2.03 6.93 -8.37
N SER A 204 1.64 5.73 -7.93
CA SER A 204 2.59 4.68 -7.51
C SER A 204 3.51 4.21 -8.65
N HIS A 205 3.03 4.26 -9.90
CA HIS A 205 3.84 3.94 -11.07
C HIS A 205 4.94 4.97 -11.29
N ARG A 206 4.63 6.27 -11.20
CA ARG A 206 5.63 7.33 -11.30
C ARG A 206 6.66 7.22 -10.18
N MET A 207 6.22 7.03 -8.94
CA MET A 207 7.15 6.83 -7.83
C MET A 207 8.11 5.66 -8.08
N LYS A 208 7.64 4.55 -8.66
CA LYS A 208 8.45 3.37 -9.02
C LYS A 208 9.38 3.59 -10.22
N GLU A 209 9.19 4.65 -11.00
CA GLU A 209 10.11 5.09 -12.06
C GLU A 209 11.19 6.06 -11.53
N LEU A 210 10.94 6.72 -10.40
CA LEU A 210 11.74 7.85 -9.91
C LEU A 210 12.55 7.54 -8.65
N PHE A 211 12.00 6.75 -7.74
CA PHE A 211 12.58 6.50 -6.41
C PHE A 211 12.89 5.02 -6.22
N CYS A 212 13.97 4.72 -5.48
CA CYS A 212 14.23 3.36 -5.03
C CYS A 212 13.20 2.92 -3.99
N ASP A 213 13.06 1.61 -3.80
CA ASP A 213 12.04 1.05 -2.90
C ASP A 213 12.20 1.53 -1.44
N GLU A 214 13.44 1.71 -0.98
CA GLU A 214 13.72 2.23 0.37
C GLU A 214 13.22 3.68 0.53
N CYS A 215 13.44 4.53 -0.48
CA CYS A 215 12.94 5.91 -0.46
C CYS A 215 11.41 5.94 -0.51
N ILE A 216 10.79 5.11 -1.35
CA ILE A 216 9.33 5.02 -1.43
C ILE A 216 8.75 4.64 -0.08
N GLU A 217 9.29 3.61 0.58
CA GLU A 217 8.82 3.17 1.90
C GLU A 217 8.87 4.31 2.94
N LYS A 218 10.00 5.03 3.00
CA LYS A 218 10.14 6.19 3.90
C LYS A 218 9.14 7.29 3.58
N ILE A 219 8.98 7.63 2.29
CA ILE A 219 8.04 8.67 1.84
C ILE A 219 6.62 8.31 2.24
N LEU A 220 6.18 7.07 1.97
CA LEU A 220 4.83 6.62 2.31
C LEU A 220 4.56 6.68 3.80
N HIS A 221 5.51 6.30 4.64
CA HIS A 221 5.40 6.45 6.09
C HIS A 221 5.37 7.91 6.53
N THR A 222 6.11 8.79 5.87
CA THR A 222 6.13 10.23 6.17
C THR A 222 4.78 10.88 5.88
N VAL A 223 4.14 10.56 4.75
CA VAL A 223 2.85 11.17 4.35
C VAL A 223 1.63 10.43 4.93
N GLU A 224 1.83 9.34 5.66
CA GLU A 224 0.73 8.50 6.15
C GLU A 224 -0.17 9.28 7.12
N ASN A 225 -1.43 9.50 6.73
CA ASN A 225 -2.42 10.29 7.49
C ASN A 225 -2.07 11.77 7.64
N GLU A 226 -1.22 12.29 6.77
CA GLU A 226 -0.87 13.71 6.72
C GLU A 226 -1.73 14.44 5.67
N PRO A 227 -1.85 15.78 5.74
CA PRO A 227 -2.81 16.50 4.89
C PRO A 227 -2.32 16.74 3.45
N VAL A 228 -1.03 16.50 3.19
CA VAL A 228 -0.41 16.60 1.86
C VAL A 228 0.26 15.27 1.55
N ASP A 229 -0.22 14.60 0.50
CA ASP A 229 0.32 13.32 0.06
C ASP A 229 1.31 13.51 -1.10
N GLU A 230 1.14 14.56 -1.91
CA GLU A 230 1.80 14.75 -3.19
C GLU A 230 3.20 15.37 -3.13
N ALA A 231 3.59 15.92 -1.98
CA ALA A 231 4.88 16.55 -1.78
C ALA A 231 5.41 16.36 -0.37
N VAL A 232 6.73 16.35 -0.23
CA VAL A 232 7.45 16.22 1.05
C VAL A 232 8.62 17.20 1.13
N ILE A 233 9.03 17.56 2.34
CA ILE A 233 10.28 18.27 2.59
C ILE A 233 11.39 17.24 2.81
N TYR A 234 12.53 17.39 2.14
CA TYR A 234 13.67 16.48 2.23
C TYR A 234 14.92 17.21 2.71
N ASP A 235 15.52 16.71 3.80
CA ASP A 235 16.87 17.09 4.25
C ASP A 235 17.89 16.17 3.55
N VAL A 236 18.67 16.73 2.63
CA VAL A 236 19.69 16.02 1.85
C VAL A 236 20.86 15.53 2.72
N GLU A 237 21.21 16.27 3.79
CA GLU A 237 22.33 15.91 4.66
C GLU A 237 21.98 14.71 5.54
N GLU A 238 20.85 14.81 6.25
CA GLU A 238 20.39 13.76 7.17
C GLU A 238 19.60 12.64 6.47
N LYS A 239 19.19 12.87 5.22
CA LYS A 239 18.35 11.97 4.40
C LYS A 239 17.00 11.66 5.05
N ILE A 240 16.37 12.67 5.62
CA ILE A 240 15.09 12.57 6.33
C ILE A 240 13.99 13.26 5.52
N PHE A 241 12.82 12.61 5.47
CA PHE A 241 11.60 13.16 4.86
C PHE A 241 10.67 13.68 5.94
N TYR A 242 10.17 14.90 5.77
CA TYR A 242 9.21 15.55 6.65
C TYR A 242 7.90 15.80 5.90
N PRO A 243 6.74 15.60 6.57
CA PRO A 243 5.45 15.88 5.97
C PRO A 243 5.20 17.39 5.92
N ILE A 244 4.29 17.80 5.05
CA ILE A 244 3.81 19.18 5.00
C ILE A 244 2.54 19.26 5.84
N LYS A 245 2.61 19.97 6.97
CA LYS A 245 1.50 20.19 7.90
C LYS A 245 1.73 21.47 8.71
N GLU A 246 0.71 21.93 9.41
CA GLU A 246 0.77 23.15 10.22
C GLU A 246 1.68 22.97 11.46
N GLU A 247 2.99 23.07 11.26
CA GLU A 247 4.00 22.99 12.31
C GLU A 247 5.28 23.78 11.95
N ASN A 248 6.05 24.14 12.98
CA ASN A 248 7.39 24.70 12.80
C ASN A 248 8.40 23.56 12.74
N LEU A 249 9.24 23.60 11.72
CA LEU A 249 10.26 22.60 11.46
C LEU A 249 11.65 23.25 11.49
N GLN A 250 12.55 22.70 12.31
CA GLN A 250 13.95 23.13 12.36
C GLN A 250 14.81 22.13 11.58
N ILE A 251 15.50 22.59 10.54
CA ILE A 251 16.46 21.79 9.77
C ILE A 251 17.77 22.57 9.64
N GLY A 252 18.85 22.07 10.25
CA GLY A 252 20.12 22.78 10.29
C GLY A 252 19.95 24.21 10.82
N SER A 253 20.46 25.18 10.06
CA SER A 253 20.39 26.62 10.36
C SER A 253 19.13 27.31 9.81
N TYR A 254 18.07 26.56 9.53
CA TYR A 254 16.80 27.09 9.01
C TYR A 254 15.62 26.67 9.89
N GLU A 255 14.76 27.65 10.18
CA GLU A 255 13.42 27.42 10.70
C GLU A 255 12.42 27.59 9.55
N ILE A 256 11.54 26.60 9.38
CA ILE A 256 10.48 26.60 8.38
C ILE A 256 9.15 26.62 9.13
N GLN A 257 8.40 27.69 8.97
CA GLN A 257 7.06 27.83 9.54
C GLN A 257 6.04 27.51 8.46
N MET A 258 5.22 26.49 8.69
CA MET A 258 4.22 26.03 7.73
C MET A 258 2.83 26.39 8.24
N ASP A 259 2.09 27.18 7.45
CA ASP A 259 0.73 27.60 7.76
C ASP A 259 -0.22 27.23 6.62
N TYR A 260 -1.44 26.82 6.93
CA TYR A 260 -2.48 26.63 5.92
C TYR A 260 -3.39 27.86 5.87
N THR A 261 -3.32 28.64 4.79
CA THR A 261 -4.09 29.89 4.62
C THR A 261 -4.72 29.95 3.23
N ASP A 262 -5.99 30.34 3.17
CA ASP A 262 -6.72 30.56 1.91
C ASP A 262 -6.72 29.37 0.92
N GLY A 263 -6.58 28.14 1.44
CA GLY A 263 -6.56 26.93 0.62
C GLY A 263 -5.17 26.48 0.17
N ASN A 264 -4.11 27.18 0.59
CA ASN A 264 -2.73 26.91 0.21
C ASN A 264 -1.86 26.72 1.46
N TYR A 265 -0.81 25.91 1.34
CA TYR A 265 0.25 25.84 2.34
C TYR A 265 1.29 26.91 2.05
N ARG A 266 1.56 27.77 3.03
CA ARG A 266 2.64 28.75 2.97
C ARG A 266 3.77 28.32 3.89
N PHE A 267 5.00 28.43 3.39
CA PHE A 267 6.23 28.14 4.10
C PHE A 267 6.97 29.46 4.26
N GLU A 268 7.15 29.93 5.49
CA GLU A 268 8.07 31.01 5.80
C GLU A 268 9.41 30.41 6.23
N ILE A 269 10.47 30.73 5.48
CA ILE A 269 11.80 30.16 5.64
C ILE A 269 12.70 31.24 6.23
N ILE A 270 13.19 30.99 7.44
CA ILE A 270 13.98 31.93 8.21
C ILE A 270 15.36 31.32 8.42
N TYR A 271 16.40 32.02 7.98
CA TYR A 271 17.77 31.65 8.30
C TYR A 271 18.09 32.05 9.75
N THR A 272 18.30 31.06 10.62
CA THR A 272 18.56 31.29 12.05
C THR A 272 20.03 31.44 12.40
N GLY A 273 20.94 31.07 11.49
CA GLY A 273 22.37 31.32 11.55
C GLY A 273 23.04 31.04 12.89
N GLU A 274 23.61 29.84 13.04
CA GLU A 274 24.82 29.65 13.86
C GLU A 274 26.08 29.80 13.00
#